data_AF-A0A966XGM2-F1
#
_entry.id   AF-A0A966XGM2-F1
#
_cell.length_a   1.000
_cell.length_b   1.000
_cell.length_c   1.000
_cell.angle_alpha   90.00
_cell.angle_beta   90.00
_cell.angle_gamma   90.00
#
_symmetry.space_group_name_H-M   'P 1'
#
loop_
_entity.id
_entity.type
_entity.pdbx_description
1 polymer ?
#
loop_
_entity_poly.entity_id
_entity_poly.type
_entity_poly.pdbx_seq_one_letter_code
_entity_poly.pdbx_strand_id
1 'polypeptide(L)'
;MPKRRIVSLWFHRLGAERFLRRQGQLCDQVFAVVEDLGQMQVLSSLSERASQEGLQKGQPLRDAQAMCPQLLTRLRNRQAEELFLKGLARWAGKFSPWVAIEPTESLMLDITGCAHLFGGEKGMVAQISQETGDLGLSLCTGVADTPGAAWGLARYGGQGPEAQRSGDAIDQEARATRSRAAKRRHWERGGAPPKAISSA
;
A
#
# COMPACT_ATOMS: atom_id res chain seq x y z
N MET A 1 4.26 30.25 -9.80
CA MET A 1 4.77 28.86 -9.79
C MET A 1 3.60 27.91 -9.80
N PRO A 2 3.61 26.83 -10.59
CA PRO A 2 2.53 25.85 -10.55
C PRO A 2 2.43 25.24 -9.14
N LYS A 3 1.20 25.03 -8.67
CA LYS A 3 0.96 24.43 -7.35
C LYS A 3 1.45 22.99 -7.38
N ARG A 4 2.21 22.58 -6.35
CA ARG A 4 2.74 21.23 -6.25
C ARG A 4 1.60 20.21 -6.25
N ARG A 5 1.73 19.15 -7.05
CA ARG A 5 0.74 18.08 -7.14
C ARG A 5 1.39 16.72 -7.21
N ILE A 6 0.99 15.84 -6.28
CA ILE A 6 1.58 14.53 -6.06
C ILE A 6 0.54 13.45 -6.28
N VAL A 7 0.93 12.37 -6.95
CA VAL A 7 0.15 11.12 -7.07
C VAL A 7 0.88 10.00 -6.35
N SER A 8 0.19 9.29 -5.46
CA SER A 8 0.64 8.02 -4.90
C SER A 8 -0.08 6.88 -5.61
N LEU A 9 0.69 5.91 -6.09
CA LEU A 9 0.22 4.70 -6.73
C LEU A 9 0.53 3.52 -5.81
N TRP A 10 -0.49 2.83 -5.31
CA TRP A 10 -0.32 1.69 -4.40
C TRP A 10 -0.83 0.39 -5.03
N PHE A 11 0.10 -0.52 -5.30
CA PHE A 11 -0.17 -1.84 -5.88
C PHE A 11 -0.45 -2.83 -4.75
N HIS A 12 -1.62 -2.71 -4.12
CA HIS A 12 -1.94 -3.42 -2.87
C HIS A 12 -1.96 -4.96 -2.99
N ARG A 13 -1.91 -5.52 -4.21
CA ARG A 13 -1.84 -6.96 -4.50
C ARG A 13 -0.58 -7.37 -5.30
N LEU A 14 0.47 -6.52 -5.31
CA LEU A 14 1.65 -6.68 -6.17
C LEU A 14 2.26 -8.09 -6.10
N GLY A 15 2.52 -8.60 -4.89
CA GLY A 15 3.10 -9.92 -4.68
C GLY A 15 2.29 -11.03 -5.37
N ALA A 16 0.97 -11.05 -5.17
CA ALA A 16 0.08 -12.05 -5.77
C ALA A 16 -0.02 -11.85 -7.30
N GLU A 17 -0.34 -10.65 -7.75
CA GLU A 17 -0.59 -10.37 -9.18
C GLU A 17 0.64 -10.55 -10.05
N ARG A 18 1.86 -10.33 -9.51
CA ARG A 18 3.12 -10.65 -10.22
C ARG A 18 3.21 -12.12 -10.62
N PHE A 19 2.65 -13.04 -9.82
CA PHE A 19 2.56 -14.46 -10.17
C PHE A 19 1.41 -14.72 -11.15
N LEU A 20 0.21 -14.22 -10.83
CA LEU A 20 -1.02 -14.52 -11.58
C LEU A 20 -0.93 -14.02 -13.04
N ARG A 21 -0.37 -12.84 -13.26
CA ARG A 21 -0.23 -12.25 -14.61
C ARG A 21 0.69 -13.04 -15.55
N ARG A 22 1.62 -13.85 -15.02
CA ARG A 22 2.55 -14.65 -15.84
C ARG A 22 1.94 -15.96 -16.35
N GLN A 23 0.81 -16.37 -15.79
CA GLN A 23 0.21 -17.68 -16.03
C GLN A 23 -1.14 -17.57 -16.79
N GLY A 24 -1.42 -16.40 -17.38
CA GLY A 24 -2.36 -16.23 -18.50
C GLY A 24 -3.86 -16.35 -18.22
N GLN A 25 -4.30 -16.83 -17.05
CA GLN A 25 -5.74 -17.14 -16.82
C GLN A 25 -6.13 -17.28 -15.32
N LEU A 26 -5.65 -16.37 -14.47
CA LEU A 26 -5.69 -16.56 -13.02
C LEU A 26 -6.56 -15.60 -12.23
N CYS A 27 -7.43 -14.85 -12.91
CA CYS A 27 -8.35 -13.93 -12.26
C CYS A 27 -9.25 -14.63 -11.22
N ASP A 28 -9.38 -15.96 -11.30
CA ASP A 28 -10.33 -16.75 -10.50
C ASP A 28 -9.71 -17.69 -9.46
N GLN A 29 -8.38 -17.77 -9.32
CA GLN A 29 -7.80 -18.69 -8.34
C GLN A 29 -7.67 -18.05 -6.95
N VAL A 30 -8.04 -18.83 -5.93
CA VAL A 30 -7.78 -18.48 -4.54
C VAL A 30 -6.29 -18.65 -4.27
N PHE A 31 -5.55 -17.56 -4.38
CA PHE A 31 -4.09 -17.54 -4.30
C PHE A 31 -3.57 -16.53 -3.26
N ALA A 32 -2.48 -16.91 -2.58
CA ALA A 32 -1.75 -16.03 -1.69
C ALA A 32 -0.22 -16.19 -1.81
N VAL A 33 0.50 -15.11 -1.51
CA VAL A 33 1.94 -15.14 -1.27
C VAL A 33 2.17 -15.20 0.23
N VAL A 34 3.02 -16.11 0.68
CA VAL A 34 3.37 -16.29 2.09
C VAL A 34 4.79 -15.82 2.37
N GLU A 35 5.02 -15.28 3.57
CA GLU A 35 6.37 -14.99 4.06
C GLU A 35 6.58 -15.55 5.46
N ASP A 36 7.82 -15.85 5.79
CA ASP A 36 8.20 -16.32 7.12
C ASP A 36 8.28 -15.12 8.09
N LEU A 37 7.61 -15.25 9.23
CA LEU A 37 7.64 -14.35 10.36
C LEU A 37 8.03 -15.15 11.61
N GLY A 38 9.33 -15.17 11.92
CA GLY A 38 9.87 -16.04 12.97
C GLY A 38 9.75 -17.52 12.57
N GLN A 39 9.02 -18.30 13.38
CA GLN A 39 8.75 -19.73 13.12
C GLN A 39 7.42 -19.97 12.41
N MET A 40 6.70 -18.92 12.01
CA MET A 40 5.36 -19.01 11.42
C MET A 40 5.35 -18.44 10.00
N GLN A 41 4.52 -19.00 9.12
CA GLN A 41 4.22 -18.40 7.82
C GLN A 41 2.93 -17.60 7.88
N VAL A 42 2.95 -16.41 7.29
CA VAL A 42 1.80 -15.50 7.20
C VAL A 42 1.49 -15.11 5.76
N LEU A 43 0.23 -14.81 5.48
CA LEU A 43 -0.19 -14.27 4.19
C LEU A 43 0.35 -12.84 4.01
N SER A 44 1.23 -12.61 3.05
CA SER A 44 1.82 -11.29 2.76
C SER A 44 1.11 -10.54 1.63
N SER A 45 0.58 -11.28 0.64
CA SER A 45 -0.18 -10.72 -0.48
C SER A 45 -1.29 -11.68 -0.90
N LEU A 46 -2.41 -11.16 -1.38
CA LEU A 46 -3.61 -11.93 -1.68
C LEU A 46 -4.14 -11.59 -3.07
N SER A 47 -4.56 -12.62 -3.79
CA SER A 47 -5.45 -12.47 -4.94
C SER A 47 -6.78 -11.84 -4.52
N GLU A 48 -7.51 -11.26 -5.49
CA GLU A 48 -8.85 -10.75 -5.23
C GLU A 48 -9.79 -11.85 -4.71
N ARG A 49 -9.79 -13.02 -5.35
CA ARG A 49 -10.59 -14.17 -4.94
C ARG A 49 -10.26 -14.62 -3.50
N ALA A 50 -8.97 -14.67 -3.12
CA ALA A 50 -8.58 -14.98 -1.74
C ALA A 50 -9.15 -13.98 -0.72
N SER A 51 -9.17 -12.68 -1.05
CA SER A 51 -9.81 -11.68 -0.19
C SER A 51 -11.33 -11.85 -0.09
N GLN A 52 -12.00 -12.24 -1.19
CA GLN A 52 -13.44 -12.51 -1.19
C GLN A 52 -13.82 -13.73 -0.36
N GLU A 53 -12.92 -14.72 -0.23
CA GLU A 53 -13.05 -15.86 0.70
C GLU A 53 -12.79 -15.48 2.17
N GLY A 54 -12.59 -14.18 2.46
CA GLY A 54 -12.39 -13.67 3.83
C GLY A 54 -10.97 -13.79 4.35
N LEU A 55 -9.99 -14.17 3.53
CA LEU A 55 -8.58 -14.23 3.94
C LEU A 55 -7.99 -12.82 4.05
N GLN A 56 -7.09 -12.63 5.02
CA GLN A 56 -6.51 -11.32 5.33
C GLN A 56 -4.98 -11.34 5.33
N LYS A 57 -4.35 -10.21 4.94
CA LYS A 57 -2.90 -10.06 5.08
C LYS A 57 -2.51 -10.14 6.57
N GLY A 58 -1.39 -10.80 6.86
CA GLY A 58 -0.91 -11.06 8.22
C GLY A 58 -1.51 -12.31 8.88
N GLN A 59 -2.55 -12.92 8.31
CA GLN A 59 -3.15 -14.14 8.84
C GLN A 59 -2.15 -15.32 8.81
N PRO A 60 -2.10 -16.16 9.85
CA PRO A 60 -1.31 -17.39 9.82
C PRO A 60 -1.74 -18.32 8.69
N LEU A 61 -0.78 -18.90 7.97
CA LEU A 61 -1.07 -19.79 6.84
C LEU A 61 -1.95 -20.99 7.23
N ARG A 62 -1.72 -21.56 8.42
CA ARG A 62 -2.50 -22.71 8.91
C ARG A 62 -3.99 -22.35 9.06
N ASP A 63 -4.26 -21.18 9.63
CA ASP A 63 -5.63 -20.70 9.81
C ASP A 63 -6.29 -20.42 8.45
N ALA A 64 -5.53 -19.81 7.54
CA ALA A 64 -5.99 -19.55 6.18
C ALA A 64 -6.34 -20.84 5.41
N GLN A 65 -5.51 -21.90 5.56
CA GLN A 65 -5.76 -23.21 4.95
C GLN A 65 -6.93 -23.95 5.59
N ALA A 66 -7.17 -23.76 6.89
CA ALA A 66 -8.34 -24.31 7.56
C ALA A 66 -9.65 -23.63 7.07
N MET A 67 -9.61 -22.32 6.84
CA MET A 67 -10.75 -21.56 6.28
C MET A 67 -10.97 -21.87 4.79
N CYS A 68 -9.89 -22.04 4.03
CA CYS A 68 -9.92 -22.20 2.58
C CYS A 68 -8.98 -23.33 2.15
N PRO A 69 -9.43 -24.59 2.15
CA PRO A 69 -8.60 -25.75 1.80
C PRO A 69 -8.05 -25.71 0.37
N GLN A 70 -8.73 -25.01 -0.54
CA GLN A 70 -8.31 -24.80 -1.92
C GLN A 70 -7.25 -23.70 -2.11
N LEU A 71 -6.79 -23.05 -1.04
CA LEU A 71 -5.83 -21.95 -1.09
C LEU A 71 -4.49 -22.40 -1.68
N LEU A 72 -4.14 -21.83 -2.82
CA LEU A 72 -2.84 -21.99 -3.44
C LEU A 72 -1.85 -20.96 -2.90
N THR A 73 -0.63 -21.40 -2.60
CA THR A 73 0.40 -20.51 -2.04
C THR A 73 1.73 -20.56 -2.79
N ARG A 74 2.47 -19.44 -2.71
CA ARG A 74 3.88 -19.36 -3.10
C ARG A 74 4.66 -18.57 -2.05
N LEU A 75 5.92 -18.94 -1.85
CA LEU A 75 6.84 -18.16 -1.01
C LEU A 75 7.13 -16.80 -1.65
N ARG A 76 7.20 -15.78 -0.80
CA ARG A 76 7.53 -14.42 -1.18
C ARG A 76 8.93 -14.35 -1.77
N ASN A 77 9.03 -13.74 -2.94
CA ASN A 77 10.31 -13.41 -3.56
C ASN A 77 10.46 -11.89 -3.61
N ARG A 78 11.08 -11.32 -2.56
CA ARG A 78 11.26 -9.87 -2.39
C ARG A 78 12.06 -9.26 -3.53
N GLN A 79 13.13 -9.93 -3.96
CA GLN A 79 13.96 -9.45 -5.08
C GLN A 79 13.15 -9.35 -6.38
N ALA A 80 12.30 -10.33 -6.66
CA ALA A 80 11.44 -10.30 -7.85
C ALA A 80 10.35 -9.22 -7.75
N GLU A 81 9.81 -8.96 -6.56
CA GLU A 81 8.88 -7.85 -6.31
C GLU A 81 9.55 -6.48 -6.51
N GLU A 82 10.75 -6.28 -5.97
CA GLU A 82 11.52 -5.05 -6.14
C GLU A 82 11.89 -4.78 -7.60
N LEU A 83 12.35 -5.81 -8.32
CA LEU A 83 12.65 -5.69 -9.75
C LEU A 83 11.40 -5.37 -10.56
N PHE A 84 10.27 -5.96 -10.18
CA PHE A 84 9.00 -5.68 -10.82
C PHE A 84 8.53 -4.24 -10.57
N LEU A 85 8.64 -3.76 -9.33
CA LEU A 85 8.31 -2.38 -8.96
C LEU A 85 9.22 -1.36 -9.64
N LYS A 86 10.51 -1.68 -9.85
CA LYS A 86 11.42 -0.87 -10.69
C LYS A 86 10.95 -0.81 -12.15
N GLY A 87 10.41 -1.90 -12.68
CA GLY A 87 9.77 -1.93 -13.99
C GLY A 87 8.56 -1.00 -14.07
N LEU A 88 7.72 -1.01 -13.04
CA LEU A 88 6.57 -0.10 -12.92
C LEU A 88 7.02 1.36 -12.79
N ALA A 89 8.08 1.65 -12.03
CA ALA A 89 8.63 3.01 -11.94
C ALA A 89 9.07 3.54 -13.32
N ARG A 90 9.72 2.70 -14.13
CA ARG A 90 10.10 3.06 -15.51
C ARG A 90 8.88 3.26 -16.41
N TRP A 91 7.85 2.42 -16.30
CA TRP A 91 6.58 2.63 -17.00
C TRP A 91 5.93 3.96 -16.60
N ALA A 92 5.92 4.29 -15.30
CA ALA A 92 5.33 5.50 -14.76
C ALA A 92 6.05 6.79 -15.20
N GLY A 93 7.30 6.68 -15.67
CA GLY A 93 8.10 7.81 -16.16
C GLY A 93 7.48 8.58 -17.34
N LYS A 94 6.49 8.01 -18.04
CA LYS A 94 5.74 8.72 -19.08
C LYS A 94 4.72 9.73 -18.53
N PHE A 95 4.27 9.57 -17.29
CA PHE A 95 3.32 10.48 -16.64
C PHE A 95 4.02 11.63 -15.93
N SER A 96 5.25 11.39 -15.47
CA SER A 96 6.09 12.41 -14.84
C SER A 96 7.57 12.04 -14.95
N PRO A 97 8.48 13.00 -15.16
CA PRO A 97 9.91 12.77 -15.04
C PRO A 97 10.36 12.50 -13.58
N TRP A 98 9.51 12.80 -12.60
CA TRP A 98 9.79 12.65 -11.17
C TRP A 98 9.01 11.47 -10.59
N VAL A 99 9.64 10.29 -10.60
CA VAL A 99 9.08 9.05 -10.06
C VAL A 99 10.02 8.51 -8.98
N ALA A 100 9.47 8.24 -7.80
CA ALA A 100 10.15 7.57 -6.70
C ALA A 100 9.48 6.23 -6.39
N ILE A 101 10.31 5.23 -6.05
CA ILE A 101 9.83 3.97 -5.48
C ILE A 101 9.74 4.16 -3.98
N GLU A 102 8.59 3.85 -3.41
CA GLU A 102 8.32 3.92 -1.99
C GLU A 102 8.15 2.50 -1.40
N PRO A 103 8.36 2.30 -0.09
CA PRO A 103 8.05 1.04 0.58
C PRO A 103 6.60 0.60 0.38
N THR A 104 6.28 -0.64 0.77
CA THR A 104 4.91 -1.20 0.72
C THR A 104 4.29 -1.17 -0.69
N GLU A 105 5.09 -1.55 -1.69
CA GLU A 105 4.60 -1.81 -3.06
C GLU A 105 3.99 -0.55 -3.71
N SER A 106 4.66 0.61 -3.59
CA SER A 106 4.10 1.88 -4.08
C SER A 106 5.08 2.76 -4.85
N LEU A 107 4.54 3.65 -5.67
CA LEU A 107 5.26 4.70 -6.38
C LEU A 107 4.73 6.07 -5.96
N MET A 108 5.60 7.06 -5.98
CA MET A 108 5.26 8.47 -5.74
C MET A 108 5.68 9.29 -6.96
N LEU A 109 4.73 10.03 -7.53
CA LEU A 109 4.95 10.85 -8.72
C LEU A 109 4.71 12.32 -8.38
N ASP A 110 5.66 13.19 -8.70
CA ASP A 110 5.39 14.63 -8.74
C ASP A 110 4.86 15.01 -10.12
N ILE A 111 3.56 15.21 -10.24
CA ILE A 111 2.87 15.47 -11.51
C ILE A 111 2.71 16.98 -11.79
N THR A 112 3.42 17.82 -11.02
CA THR A 112 3.35 19.28 -11.15
C THR A 112 3.68 19.70 -12.57
N GLY A 113 2.70 20.30 -13.25
CA GLY A 113 2.86 20.74 -14.64
C GLY A 113 2.75 19.63 -15.68
N CYS A 114 2.56 18.35 -15.31
CA CYS A 114 2.42 17.25 -16.28
C CYS A 114 0.95 16.91 -16.58
N ALA A 115 0.05 17.10 -15.60
CA ALA A 115 -1.36 16.68 -15.69
C ALA A 115 -2.11 17.17 -16.95
N HIS A 116 -1.80 18.37 -17.45
CA HIS A 116 -2.47 18.95 -18.61
C HIS A 116 -2.26 18.17 -19.91
N LEU A 117 -1.14 17.43 -20.03
CA LEU A 117 -0.84 16.55 -21.18
C LEU A 117 -1.79 15.36 -21.30
N PHE A 118 -2.57 15.10 -20.24
CA PHE A 118 -3.48 13.97 -20.11
C PHE A 118 -4.93 14.41 -19.88
N GLY A 119 -5.29 15.64 -20.29
CA GLY A 119 -6.63 16.18 -20.04
C GLY A 119 -6.87 16.58 -18.59
N GLY A 120 -5.80 16.90 -17.85
CA GLY A 120 -5.84 17.26 -16.43
C GLY A 120 -5.70 16.05 -15.50
N GLU A 121 -5.79 16.29 -14.20
CA GLU A 121 -5.54 15.24 -13.18
C GLU A 121 -6.48 14.05 -13.31
N LYS A 122 -7.76 14.30 -13.61
CA LYS A 122 -8.74 13.23 -13.80
C LYS A 122 -8.38 12.34 -14.99
N GLY A 123 -7.98 12.92 -16.12
CA GLY A 123 -7.59 12.15 -17.30
C GLY A 123 -6.28 11.40 -17.09
N MET A 124 -5.30 12.00 -16.41
CA MET A 124 -4.08 11.30 -15.99
C MET A 124 -4.37 10.09 -15.10
N VAL A 125 -5.19 10.25 -14.06
CA VAL A 125 -5.57 9.14 -13.16
C VAL A 125 -6.33 8.06 -13.93
N ALA A 126 -7.29 8.44 -14.79
CA ALA A 126 -8.03 7.50 -15.60
C ALA A 126 -7.11 6.68 -16.52
N GLN A 127 -6.14 7.32 -17.16
CA GLN A 127 -5.17 6.63 -18.01
C GLN A 127 -4.26 5.71 -17.19
N ILE A 128 -3.75 6.18 -16.04
CA ILE A 128 -2.95 5.35 -15.12
C ILE A 128 -3.74 4.10 -14.71
N SER A 129 -5.00 4.25 -14.30
CA SER A 129 -5.86 3.13 -13.89
C SER A 129 -6.11 2.16 -15.05
N GLN A 130 -6.44 2.67 -16.24
CA GLN A 130 -6.70 1.84 -17.42
C GLN A 130 -5.47 1.02 -17.81
N GLU A 131 -4.33 1.66 -17.94
CA GLU A 131 -3.09 0.96 -18.31
C GLU A 131 -2.59 0.00 -17.23
N THR A 132 -2.82 0.32 -15.95
CA THR A 132 -2.49 -0.61 -14.86
C THR A 132 -3.38 -1.85 -14.91
N GLY A 133 -4.65 -1.68 -15.28
CA GLY A 133 -5.57 -2.77 -15.60
C GLY A 133 -5.06 -3.64 -16.76
N ASP A 134 -4.58 -3.03 -17.85
CA ASP A 134 -3.98 -3.75 -18.98
C ASP A 134 -2.71 -4.53 -18.57
N LEU A 135 -1.97 -4.06 -17.56
CA LEU A 135 -0.83 -4.76 -16.98
C LEU A 135 -1.24 -5.93 -16.06
N GLY A 136 -2.55 -6.13 -15.85
CA GLY A 136 -3.13 -7.15 -14.97
C GLY A 136 -2.88 -6.87 -13.50
N LEU A 137 -2.92 -5.59 -13.09
CA LEU A 137 -2.63 -5.15 -11.73
C LEU A 137 -3.78 -4.36 -11.13
N SER A 138 -4.03 -4.57 -9.84
CA SER A 138 -4.91 -3.73 -9.03
C SER A 138 -4.13 -2.54 -8.49
N LEU A 139 -4.80 -1.38 -8.47
CA LEU A 139 -4.18 -0.12 -8.09
C LEU A 139 -5.14 0.75 -7.30
N CYS A 140 -4.65 1.25 -6.17
CA CYS A 140 -5.28 2.36 -5.47
C CYS A 140 -4.45 3.63 -5.68
N THR A 141 -5.13 4.76 -5.94
CA THR A 141 -4.47 6.03 -6.24
C THR A 141 -4.93 7.14 -5.31
N GLY A 142 -4.00 8.03 -4.94
CA GLY A 142 -4.33 9.23 -4.19
C GLY A 142 -3.62 10.44 -4.79
N VAL A 143 -4.36 11.52 -5.01
CA VAL A 143 -3.83 12.78 -5.57
C VAL A 143 -3.96 13.90 -4.56
N ALA A 144 -2.86 14.55 -4.20
CA ALA A 144 -2.87 15.63 -3.23
C ALA A 144 -1.73 16.63 -3.45
N ASP A 145 -1.73 17.69 -2.64
CA ASP A 145 -0.70 18.73 -2.71
C ASP A 145 0.59 18.35 -1.93
N THR A 146 0.55 17.23 -1.18
CA THR A 146 1.69 16.72 -0.42
C THR A 146 1.82 15.20 -0.56
N PRO A 147 3.04 14.64 -0.45
CA PRO A 147 3.24 13.19 -0.53
C PRO A 147 2.47 12.41 0.53
N GLY A 148 2.42 12.89 1.78
CA GLY A 148 1.70 12.21 2.86
C GLY A 148 0.19 12.17 2.64
N ALA A 149 -0.40 13.26 2.13
CA ALA A 149 -1.82 13.27 1.81
C ALA A 149 -2.15 12.37 0.61
N ALA A 150 -1.30 12.35 -0.42
CA ALA A 150 -1.45 11.47 -1.57
C ALA A 150 -1.36 10.00 -1.14
N TRP A 151 -0.37 9.66 -0.31
CA TRP A 151 -0.20 8.33 0.30
C TRP A 151 -1.43 7.90 1.12
N GLY A 152 -1.95 8.80 1.95
CA GLY A 152 -3.12 8.55 2.79
C GLY A 152 -4.38 8.33 1.96
N LEU A 153 -4.61 9.15 0.94
CA LEU A 153 -5.73 8.97 0.02
C LEU A 153 -5.63 7.66 -0.76
N ALA A 154 -4.43 7.26 -1.21
CA ALA A 154 -4.26 6.00 -1.93
C ALA A 154 -4.61 4.78 -1.07
N ARG A 155 -4.38 4.84 0.26
CA ARG A 155 -4.62 3.71 1.16
C ARG A 155 -5.99 3.72 1.82
N TYR A 156 -6.53 4.92 2.06
CA TYR A 156 -7.71 5.11 2.92
C TYR A 156 -8.79 5.98 2.29
N GLY A 157 -8.58 6.58 1.11
CA GLY A 157 -9.48 7.57 0.50
C GLY A 157 -10.85 7.07 0.05
N GLY A 158 -11.09 5.75 0.11
CA GLY A 158 -12.39 5.12 -0.15
C GLY A 158 -12.94 4.32 1.05
N GLN A 159 -12.22 4.32 2.18
CA GLN A 159 -12.71 3.72 3.41
C GLN A 159 -13.46 4.80 4.19
N GLY A 160 -14.72 4.53 4.55
CA GLY A 160 -15.39 5.34 5.56
C GLY A 160 -14.51 5.41 6.82
N PRO A 161 -14.63 6.44 7.68
CA PRO A 161 -13.78 6.56 8.85
C PRO A 161 -13.99 5.36 9.78
N GLU A 162 -13.22 4.29 9.61
CA GLU A 162 -13.08 3.27 10.63
C GLU A 162 -12.44 3.96 11.83
N ALA A 163 -13.08 3.85 12.98
CA ALA A 163 -12.70 4.53 14.19
C ALA A 163 -11.42 3.94 14.82
N GLN A 164 -10.36 3.71 14.04
CA GLN A 164 -9.04 3.40 14.55
C GLN A 164 -8.23 4.69 14.70
N ARG A 165 -8.72 5.58 15.56
CA ARG A 165 -7.95 6.74 16.05
C ARG A 165 -7.02 6.29 17.17
N SER A 166 -6.08 5.42 16.87
CA SER A 166 -4.96 5.15 17.77
C SER A 166 -3.74 5.90 17.27
N GLY A 167 -3.40 7.01 17.96
CA GLY A 167 -2.14 7.73 17.73
C GLY A 167 -0.88 6.89 18.05
N ASP A 168 -1.07 5.65 18.51
CA ASP A 168 0.00 4.70 18.80
C ASP A 168 0.45 3.89 17.56
N ALA A 169 -0.25 3.99 16.41
CA ALA A 169 0.11 3.27 15.18
C ALA A 169 1.24 3.96 14.37
N ILE A 170 1.71 5.13 14.81
CA ILE A 170 2.89 5.77 14.22
C ILE A 170 4.13 5.17 14.90
N ASP A 171 4.81 4.25 14.22
CA ASP A 171 6.17 3.88 14.60
C ASP A 171 7.08 5.11 14.42
N GLN A 172 7.38 5.77 15.53
CA GLN A 172 8.18 6.98 15.60
C GLN A 172 9.67 6.68 15.36
N GLU A 173 10.04 6.29 14.14
CA GLU A 173 11.44 6.03 13.79
C GLU A 173 12.20 7.26 13.27
N ALA A 174 11.51 8.37 12.96
CA ALA A 174 12.15 9.60 12.52
C ALA A 174 12.71 10.42 13.70
N ARG A 175 14.04 10.46 13.85
CA ARG A 175 14.75 11.23 14.91
C ARG A 175 14.33 12.71 15.00
N ALA A 176 13.91 13.31 13.88
CA ALA A 176 13.48 14.72 13.80
C ALA A 176 12.07 14.99 14.36
N THR A 177 11.25 13.95 14.56
CA THR A 177 9.87 14.06 15.04
C THR A 177 9.69 13.40 16.41
N ARG A 178 10.75 13.41 17.22
CA ARG A 178 10.68 12.96 18.61
C ARG A 178 9.98 14.03 19.46
N SER A 179 8.69 14.26 19.22
CA SER A 179 7.85 14.92 20.22
C SER A 179 7.88 14.02 21.46
N ARG A 180 8.31 14.55 22.61
CA ARG A 180 8.31 13.85 23.91
C ARG A 180 6.88 13.61 24.43
N ALA A 181 5.93 13.33 23.55
CA ALA A 181 4.57 12.99 23.91
C ALA A 181 4.57 11.55 24.44
N ALA A 182 4.20 11.39 25.70
CA ALA A 182 4.03 10.06 26.29
C ALA A 182 2.94 9.28 25.54
N LYS A 183 3.18 7.99 25.28
CA LYS A 183 2.17 7.08 24.71
C LYS A 183 0.91 7.14 25.58
N ARG A 184 -0.25 7.31 24.95
CA ARG A 184 -1.55 7.49 25.65
C ARG A 184 -2.21 6.15 25.99
N ARG A 185 -1.40 5.14 26.33
CA ARG A 185 -1.94 3.84 26.75
C ARG A 185 -2.83 4.05 27.97
N HIS A 186 -4.11 3.69 27.84
CA HIS A 186 -5.15 3.78 28.88
C HIS A 186 -5.54 5.19 29.36
N TRP A 187 -5.28 6.25 28.58
CA TRP A 187 -5.78 7.58 28.92
C TRP A 187 -7.21 7.80 28.39
N GLU A 188 -8.15 8.10 29.28
CA GLU A 188 -9.54 8.45 28.94
C GLU A 188 -9.75 9.98 28.91
N ARG A 189 -10.66 10.43 28.04
CA ARG A 189 -10.93 11.86 27.82
C ARG A 189 -11.50 12.51 29.09
N GLY A 190 -10.80 13.51 29.61
CA GLY A 190 -11.15 14.20 30.87
C GLY A 190 -10.31 13.74 32.06
N GLY A 191 -9.53 12.66 31.92
CA GLY A 191 -8.54 12.23 32.90
C GLY A 191 -7.23 13.03 32.81
N ALA A 192 -6.40 12.90 33.85
CA ALA A 192 -5.11 13.56 33.90
C ALA A 192 -4.21 13.12 32.71
N PRO A 193 -3.64 14.06 31.94
CA PRO A 193 -2.81 13.72 30.78
C PRO A 193 -1.56 12.92 31.23
N PRO A 194 -1.10 11.95 30.41
CA PRO A 194 0.08 11.16 30.76
C PRO A 194 1.31 12.07 30.84
N LYS A 195 2.11 11.87 31.91
CA LYS A 195 3.31 12.67 32.16
C LYS A 195 4.37 12.37 31.11
N ALA A 196 4.93 13.41 30.51
CA ALA A 196 6.08 13.27 29.61
C ALA A 196 7.28 12.71 30.38
N ILE A 197 7.98 11.73 29.79
CA ILE A 197 9.20 11.17 30.38
C ILE A 197 10.31 12.21 30.19
N SER A 198 10.78 12.82 31.27
CA SER A 198 11.97 13.66 31.25
C SER A 198 13.21 12.76 31.25
N SER A 199 14.00 12.80 30.18
CA SER A 199 15.31 12.15 30.15
C SER A 199 16.33 12.99 30.91
N ALA A 200 17.02 12.38 31.88
CA ALA A 200 18.31 12.85 32.38
C ALA A 200 19.40 12.64 31.31
#